data_AF-A0A7X8ZFF3-F1
#
_entry.id   AF-A0A7X8ZFF3-F1
#
_cell.length_a   1.000
_cell.length_b   1.000
_cell.length_c   1.000
_cell.angle_alpha   90.00
_cell.angle_beta   90.00
_cell.angle_gamma   90.00
#
_symmetry.space_group_name_H-M   'P 1'
#
loop_
_entity.id
_entity.type
_entity.pdbx_description
1 polymer ?
#
loop_
_entity_poly.entity_id
_entity_poly.type
_entity_poly.pdbx_seq_one_letter_code
_entity_poly.pdbx_strand_id
1 'polypeptide(L)'
;ESLQAPANADPEHMAMRSFNQKNIDRYIECLRSMEQLSKIEDDMETLRKHAEISERAAGAPLAGDVMGLRIGDSLIITAPFEALAQISLDVKAWSAVPNTMMAAYSNGYMHYGAPASYYERGGYEVCECQLDAEWQQIYENCVKKIIAKLS
;
A
#
# COMPACT_ATOMS: atom_id res chain seq x y z
N GLU A 1 15.26 3.60 48.27
CA GLU A 1 14.64 2.42 48.91
C GLU A 1 14.71 1.25 47.95
N SER A 2 15.49 0.24 48.32
CA SER A 2 15.67 -0.98 47.53
C SER A 2 14.35 -1.76 47.48
N LEU A 3 13.79 -1.97 46.29
CA LEU A 3 12.77 -2.99 46.08
C LEU A 3 13.37 -4.35 46.44
N GLN A 4 13.14 -4.80 47.67
CA GLN A 4 13.38 -6.16 48.08
C GLN A 4 12.50 -7.07 47.20
N ALA A 5 13.15 -7.89 46.38
CA ALA A 5 12.49 -9.04 45.76
C ALA A 5 11.82 -9.86 46.88
N PRO A 6 10.54 -10.25 46.77
CA PRO A 6 9.90 -11.01 47.83
C PRO A 6 10.60 -12.37 47.96
N ALA A 7 11.40 -12.50 49.01
CA ALA A 7 11.97 -13.74 49.47
C ALA A 7 10.80 -14.65 49.89
N ASN A 8 10.68 -15.81 49.22
CA ASN A 8 9.65 -16.84 49.37
C ASN A 8 8.37 -16.60 48.56
N ALA A 9 8.47 -16.66 47.23
CA ALA A 9 7.32 -17.06 46.42
C ALA A 9 7.08 -18.56 46.63
N ASP A 10 5.95 -18.92 47.22
CA ASP A 10 5.49 -20.31 47.39
C ASP A 10 5.69 -21.09 46.07
N PRO A 11 6.37 -22.26 46.11
CA PRO A 11 6.55 -23.11 44.94
C PRO A 11 5.25 -23.37 44.17
N GLU A 12 4.11 -23.49 44.86
CA GLU A 12 2.81 -23.66 44.20
C GLU A 12 2.38 -22.41 43.43
N HIS A 13 2.55 -21.21 44.01
CA HIS A 13 2.27 -19.95 43.34
C HIS A 13 3.20 -19.71 42.14
N MET A 14 4.47 -20.12 42.23
CA MET A 14 5.41 -20.04 41.11
C MET A 14 5.06 -21.03 39.99
N ALA A 15 4.67 -22.26 40.35
CA ALA A 15 4.20 -23.26 39.40
C ALA A 15 2.90 -22.78 38.70
N MET A 16 1.97 -22.22 39.45
CA MET A 16 0.72 -21.64 38.92
C MET A 16 0.99 -20.46 37.98
N ARG A 17 1.90 -19.55 38.35
CA ARG A 17 2.32 -18.45 37.46
C ARG A 17 2.95 -18.96 36.17
N SER A 18 3.83 -19.94 36.25
CA SER A 18 4.46 -20.54 35.08
C SER A 18 3.43 -21.24 34.18
N PHE A 19 2.48 -21.96 34.77
CA PHE A 19 1.38 -22.59 34.04
C PHE A 19 0.49 -21.56 33.33
N ASN A 20 0.09 -20.50 34.03
CA ASN A 20 -0.73 -19.43 33.45
C ASN A 20 0.01 -18.69 32.34
N GLN A 21 1.32 -18.40 32.53
CA GLN A 21 2.12 -17.76 31.49
C GLN A 21 2.16 -18.60 30.22
N LYS A 22 2.40 -19.91 30.33
CA LYS A 22 2.38 -20.83 29.18
C LYS A 22 1.05 -20.83 28.44
N ASN A 23 -0.07 -20.78 29.17
CA ASN A 23 -1.40 -20.73 28.56
C ASN A 23 -1.67 -19.38 27.87
N ILE A 24 -1.24 -18.28 28.47
CA ILE A 24 -1.34 -16.94 27.87
C ILE A 24 -0.50 -16.89 26.60
N ASP A 25 0.75 -17.36 26.64
CA ASP A 25 1.64 -17.39 25.48
C ASP A 25 1.02 -18.19 24.34
N ARG A 26 0.47 -19.37 24.64
CA ARG A 26 -0.26 -20.18 23.66
C ARG A 26 -1.49 -19.47 23.09
N TYR A 27 -2.26 -18.75 23.92
CA TYR A 27 -3.41 -18.00 23.46
C TYR A 27 -3.00 -16.85 22.53
N ILE A 28 -1.93 -16.12 22.85
CA ILE A 28 -1.38 -15.06 22.01
C ILE A 28 -0.88 -15.62 20.67
N GLU A 29 -0.24 -16.80 20.67
CA GLU A 29 0.13 -17.48 19.42
C GLU A 29 -1.09 -17.81 18.57
N CYS A 30 -2.15 -18.37 19.17
CA CYS A 30 -3.40 -18.62 18.46
C CYS A 30 -4.01 -17.34 17.87
N LEU A 31 -4.03 -16.24 18.63
CA LEU A 31 -4.52 -14.96 18.14
C LEU A 31 -3.72 -14.45 16.94
N ARG A 32 -2.39 -14.56 16.97
CA ARG A 32 -1.53 -14.20 15.84
C ARG A 32 -1.80 -15.09 14.62
N SER A 33 -1.99 -16.40 14.82
CA SER A 33 -2.37 -17.30 13.73
C SER A 33 -3.71 -16.95 13.13
N MET A 34 -4.72 -16.62 13.95
CA MET A 34 -6.03 -16.17 13.47
C MET A 34 -5.93 -14.86 12.69
N GLU A 35 -5.15 -13.89 13.18
CA GLU A 35 -4.89 -12.63 12.46
C GLU A 35 -4.27 -12.88 11.08
N GLN A 36 -3.28 -13.77 10.99
CA GLN A 36 -2.66 -14.12 9.71
C GLN A 36 -3.64 -14.82 8.77
N LEU A 37 -4.46 -15.74 9.28
CA LEU A 37 -5.50 -16.40 8.48
C LEU A 37 -6.50 -15.37 7.93
N SER A 38 -6.98 -14.44 8.77
CA SER A 38 -7.91 -13.40 8.33
C SER A 38 -7.32 -12.51 7.24
N LYS A 39 -6.03 -12.14 7.33
CA LYS A 39 -5.36 -11.35 6.28
C LYS A 39 -5.26 -12.14 4.96
N ILE A 40 -4.86 -13.40 5.03
CA ILE A 40 -4.76 -14.27 3.86
C ILE A 40 -6.13 -14.46 3.20
N GLU A 41 -7.20 -14.65 3.99
CA GLU A 41 -8.56 -14.80 3.48
C GLU A 41 -9.04 -13.53 2.76
N ASP A 42 -8.78 -12.36 3.34
CA ASP A 42 -9.12 -11.05 2.74
C ASP A 42 -8.35 -10.79 1.45
N ASP A 43 -7.03 -11.05 1.44
CA ASP A 43 -6.18 -10.94 0.24
C ASP A 43 -6.69 -11.90 -0.86
N MET A 44 -7.01 -13.15 -0.50
CA MET A 44 -7.52 -14.14 -1.45
C MET A 44 -8.88 -13.74 -2.03
N GLU A 45 -9.78 -13.18 -1.22
CA GLU A 45 -11.08 -12.72 -1.70
C GLU A 45 -10.92 -11.51 -2.65
N THR A 46 -10.06 -10.57 -2.30
CA THR A 46 -9.75 -9.39 -3.12
C THR A 46 -9.15 -9.80 -4.46
N LEU A 47 -8.13 -10.66 -4.45
CA LEU A 47 -7.49 -11.15 -5.68
C LEU A 47 -8.46 -11.94 -6.56
N ARG A 48 -9.39 -12.72 -5.99
CA ARG A 48 -10.44 -13.40 -6.76
C ARG A 48 -11.36 -12.42 -7.46
N LYS A 49 -11.80 -11.36 -6.78
CA LYS A 49 -12.63 -10.30 -7.39
C LYS A 49 -11.90 -9.61 -8.53
N HIS A 50 -10.61 -9.31 -8.35
CA HIS A 50 -9.78 -8.71 -9.39
C HIS A 50 -9.58 -9.64 -10.59
N ALA A 51 -9.34 -10.93 -10.36
CA ALA A 51 -9.27 -11.92 -11.42
C ALA A 51 -10.57 -11.98 -12.25
N GLU A 52 -11.73 -11.97 -11.60
CA GLU A 52 -13.03 -11.93 -12.31
C GLU A 52 -13.19 -10.67 -13.16
N ILE A 53 -12.75 -9.50 -12.66
CA ILE A 53 -12.79 -8.25 -13.42
C ILE A 53 -11.88 -8.35 -14.66
N SER A 54 -10.64 -8.83 -14.48
CA SER A 54 -9.68 -9.01 -15.57
C SER A 54 -10.18 -10.01 -16.61
N GLU A 55 -10.80 -11.11 -16.19
CA GLU A 55 -11.41 -12.11 -17.08
C GLU A 55 -12.56 -11.51 -17.89
N ARG A 56 -13.47 -10.76 -17.26
CA ARG A 56 -14.56 -10.06 -17.96
C ARG A 56 -14.06 -9.01 -18.95
N ALA A 57 -12.94 -8.36 -18.64
CA ALA A 57 -12.28 -7.42 -19.55
C ALA A 57 -11.62 -8.12 -20.75
N ALA A 58 -11.44 -9.44 -20.72
CA ALA A 58 -10.90 -10.24 -21.81
C ALA A 58 -9.57 -9.71 -22.39
N GLY A 59 -8.69 -9.21 -21.52
CA GLY A 59 -7.40 -8.63 -21.91
C GLY A 59 -7.49 -7.24 -22.56
N ALA A 60 -8.64 -6.58 -22.49
CA ALA A 60 -8.76 -5.19 -22.93
C ALA A 60 -7.85 -4.29 -22.07
N PRO A 61 -7.03 -3.42 -22.69
CA PRO A 61 -6.20 -2.50 -21.93
C PRO A 61 -7.06 -1.48 -21.19
N LEU A 62 -6.66 -1.15 -19.96
CA LEU A 62 -7.32 -0.12 -19.17
C LEU A 62 -6.85 1.26 -19.65
N ALA A 63 -7.77 2.07 -20.17
CA ALA A 63 -7.46 3.42 -20.65
C ALA A 63 -7.55 4.43 -19.49
N GLY A 64 -6.54 5.30 -19.38
CA GLY A 64 -6.45 6.30 -18.33
C GLY A 64 -5.97 7.65 -18.83
N ASP A 65 -6.68 8.71 -18.42
CA ASP A 65 -6.37 10.08 -18.83
C ASP A 65 -5.43 10.76 -17.82
N VAL A 66 -4.28 11.21 -18.31
CA VAL A 66 -3.30 11.97 -17.55
C VAL A 66 -3.26 13.40 -18.10
N MET A 67 -3.46 14.36 -17.21
CA MET A 67 -3.52 15.79 -17.52
C MET A 67 -2.47 16.54 -16.70
N GLY A 68 -1.94 17.61 -17.29
CA GLY A 68 -1.18 18.63 -16.57
C GLY A 68 -1.87 19.98 -16.67
N LEU A 69 -1.89 20.73 -15.58
CA LEU A 69 -2.46 22.07 -15.50
C LEU A 69 -1.42 23.01 -14.90
N ARG A 70 -1.04 24.04 -15.64
CA ARG A 70 -0.19 25.13 -15.12
C ARG A 70 -1.05 26.32 -14.74
N ILE A 71 -0.89 26.79 -13.50
CA ILE A 71 -1.54 28.00 -12.98
C ILE A 71 -0.45 28.89 -12.41
N GLY A 72 -0.10 29.95 -13.15
CA GLY A 72 1.01 30.84 -12.77
C GLY A 72 2.34 30.08 -12.64
N ASP A 73 2.89 30.10 -11.43
CA ASP A 73 4.15 29.44 -11.05
C ASP A 73 3.96 28.03 -10.47
N SER A 74 2.74 27.47 -10.56
CA SER A 74 2.38 26.18 -10.02
C SER A 74 2.00 25.20 -11.13
N LEU A 75 2.36 23.92 -10.94
CA LEU A 75 2.07 22.83 -11.86
C LEU A 75 1.31 21.72 -11.13
N ILE A 76 0.18 21.29 -11.69
CA ILE A 76 -0.63 20.19 -11.17
C ILE A 76 -0.59 19.06 -12.19
N ILE A 77 -0.21 17.85 -11.76
CA ILE A 77 -0.24 16.63 -12.57
C ILE A 77 -1.30 15.69 -12.01
N THR A 78 -2.15 15.13 -12.87
CA THR A 78 -3.20 14.21 -12.46
C THR A 78 -2.75 12.74 -12.47
N ALA A 79 -3.48 11.89 -11.75
CA ALA A 79 -3.36 10.44 -11.87
C ALA A 79 -4.75 9.78 -11.76
N PRO A 80 -5.10 8.82 -12.63
CA PRO A 80 -6.39 8.12 -12.60
C PRO A 80 -6.41 6.94 -11.61
N PHE A 81 -5.55 6.97 -10.58
CA PHE A 81 -5.39 5.93 -9.57
C PHE A 81 -5.04 6.53 -8.21
N GLU A 82 -5.14 5.73 -7.15
CA GLU A 82 -4.64 6.05 -5.82
C GLU A 82 -3.12 6.01 -5.84
N ALA A 83 -2.49 7.18 -5.78
CA ALA A 83 -1.03 7.29 -5.86
C ALA A 83 -0.40 7.20 -4.46
N LEU A 84 0.59 6.33 -4.30
CA LEU A 84 1.43 6.33 -3.10
C LEU A 84 2.40 7.51 -3.12
N ALA A 85 2.91 7.87 -1.94
CA ALA A 85 3.78 9.01 -1.74
C ALA A 85 5.00 9.03 -2.70
N GLN A 86 5.60 7.86 -2.98
CA GLN A 86 6.74 7.75 -3.87
C GLN A 86 6.44 8.28 -5.28
N ILE A 87 5.28 7.93 -5.84
CA ILE A 87 4.87 8.39 -7.18
C ILE A 87 4.77 9.92 -7.22
N SER A 88 4.19 10.52 -6.17
CA SER A 88 4.11 11.99 -6.04
C SER A 88 5.48 12.65 -5.87
N LEU A 89 6.40 12.03 -5.13
CA LEU A 89 7.77 12.54 -4.95
C LEU A 89 8.55 12.50 -6.25
N ASP A 90 8.41 11.43 -7.03
CA ASP A 90 9.08 11.26 -8.32
C ASP A 90 8.60 12.31 -9.33
N VAL A 91 7.29 12.56 -9.41
CA VAL A 91 6.71 13.63 -10.24
C VAL A 91 7.26 15.01 -9.88
N LYS A 92 7.39 15.31 -8.58
CA LYS A 92 7.98 16.57 -8.11
C LYS A 92 9.45 16.67 -8.49
N ALA A 93 10.21 15.59 -8.39
CA ALA A 93 11.63 15.56 -8.71
C ALA A 93 11.93 15.79 -10.20
N TRP A 94 11.01 15.40 -11.10
CA TRP A 94 11.18 15.64 -12.54
C TRP A 94 10.81 17.05 -12.98
N SER A 95 10.10 17.81 -12.15
CA SER A 95 9.64 19.15 -12.49
C SER A 95 10.63 20.21 -12.02
N ALA A 96 10.93 21.16 -12.90
CA ALA A 96 11.69 22.36 -12.54
C ALA A 96 10.81 23.41 -11.82
N VAL A 97 9.49 23.23 -11.81
CA VAL A 97 8.53 24.13 -11.16
C VAL A 97 8.45 23.77 -9.67
N PRO A 98 8.88 24.64 -8.72
CA PRO A 98 8.94 24.29 -7.30
C PRO A 98 7.57 23.91 -6.72
N ASN A 99 6.50 24.57 -7.18
CA ASN A 99 5.13 24.32 -6.75
C ASN A 99 4.46 23.24 -7.62
N THR A 100 5.14 22.10 -7.78
CA THR A 100 4.56 20.94 -8.47
C THR A 100 3.78 20.07 -7.50
N MET A 101 2.54 19.76 -7.84
CA MET A 101 1.61 18.99 -7.01
C MET A 101 0.99 17.85 -7.83
N MET A 102 0.64 16.76 -7.15
CA MET A 102 -0.12 15.67 -7.74
C MET A 102 -1.59 15.78 -7.29
N ALA A 103 -2.50 15.69 -8.25
CA ALA A 103 -3.93 15.48 -8.02
C ALA A 103 -4.28 14.04 -8.41
N ALA A 104 -4.13 13.12 -7.45
CA ALA A 104 -4.58 11.73 -7.61
C ALA A 104 -6.12 11.66 -7.73
N TYR A 105 -6.66 10.49 -8.07
CA TYR A 105 -8.11 10.26 -8.23
C TYR A 105 -8.79 11.16 -9.27
N SER A 106 -8.03 11.56 -10.30
CA SER A 106 -8.47 12.54 -11.28
C SER A 106 -8.57 11.90 -12.67
N ASN A 107 -9.66 12.20 -13.38
CA ASN A 107 -9.93 11.74 -14.75
C ASN A 107 -10.04 10.21 -14.92
N GLY A 108 -10.30 9.49 -13.83
CA GLY A 108 -10.44 8.05 -13.83
C GLY A 108 -10.24 7.46 -12.44
N TYR A 109 -10.54 6.18 -12.33
CA TYR A 109 -10.29 5.40 -11.12
C TYR A 109 -9.89 3.98 -11.52
N MET A 110 -8.66 3.60 -11.17
CA MET A 110 -8.06 2.30 -11.47
C MET A 110 -7.58 1.60 -10.20
N HIS A 111 -8.26 1.86 -9.07
CA HIS A 111 -7.77 1.49 -7.74
C HIS A 111 -6.34 2.04 -7.52
N TYR A 112 -5.47 1.26 -6.89
CA TYR A 112 -4.12 1.70 -6.56
C TYR A 112 -3.18 1.69 -7.78
N GLY A 113 -2.28 2.66 -7.81
CA GLY A 113 -1.06 2.63 -8.63
C GLY A 113 0.12 2.30 -7.73
N ALA A 114 0.27 1.02 -7.36
CA ALA A 114 1.37 0.56 -6.52
C ALA A 114 2.71 0.65 -7.26
N PRO A 115 3.78 1.25 -6.68
CA PRO A 115 5.09 1.27 -7.31
C PRO A 115 5.54 -0.12 -7.74
N ALA A 116 6.17 -0.25 -8.91
CA ALA A 116 6.62 -1.52 -9.48
C ALA A 116 7.49 -2.33 -8.50
N SER A 117 8.33 -1.64 -7.71
CA SER A 117 9.17 -2.27 -6.68
C SER A 117 8.40 -2.86 -5.50
N TYR A 118 7.10 -2.61 -5.38
CA TYR A 118 6.27 -3.08 -4.26
C TYR A 118 5.60 -4.41 -4.57
N TYR A 119 5.53 -4.84 -5.84
CA TYR A 119 4.82 -6.07 -6.23
C TYR A 119 5.33 -7.31 -5.49
N GLU A 120 6.66 -7.47 -5.35
CA GLU A 120 7.26 -8.58 -4.60
C GLU A 120 7.01 -8.50 -3.08
N ARG A 121 6.71 -7.31 -2.56
CA ARG A 121 6.48 -7.06 -1.13
C ARG A 121 5.04 -7.36 -0.73
N GLY A 122 4.11 -7.37 -1.70
CA GLY A 122 2.68 -7.48 -1.44
C GLY A 122 2.15 -6.29 -0.62
N GLY A 123 1.11 -6.56 0.16
CA GLY A 123 0.42 -5.54 0.95
C GLY A 123 -0.85 -5.06 0.27
N TYR A 124 -1.67 -4.33 1.03
CA TYR A 124 -3.01 -3.95 0.62
C TYR A 124 -3.03 -3.17 -0.70
N GLU A 125 -2.13 -2.20 -0.85
CA GLU A 125 -2.05 -1.36 -2.06
C GLU A 125 -1.65 -2.16 -3.30
N VAL A 126 -0.89 -3.25 -3.14
CA VAL A 126 -0.50 -4.15 -4.24
C VAL A 126 -1.64 -5.09 -4.59
N CYS A 127 -2.31 -5.67 -3.58
CA CYS A 127 -3.49 -6.52 -3.77
C CYS A 127 -4.64 -5.77 -4.44
N GLU A 128 -4.79 -4.48 -4.10
CA GLU A 128 -5.78 -3.59 -4.71
C GLU A 128 -5.33 -2.98 -6.04
N CYS A 129 -4.11 -3.24 -6.52
CA CYS A 129 -3.63 -2.75 -7.80
C CYS A 129 -4.05 -3.67 -8.94
N GLN A 130 -4.89 -3.18 -9.85
CA GLN A 130 -5.33 -3.94 -11.03
C GLN A 130 -4.36 -3.86 -12.22
N LEU A 131 -3.35 -3.00 -12.09
CA LEU A 131 -2.35 -2.75 -13.14
C LEU A 131 -1.18 -3.71 -13.00
N ASP A 132 -0.52 -4.04 -14.10
CA ASP A 132 0.76 -4.77 -14.07
C ASP A 132 1.93 -3.79 -13.85
N ALA A 133 3.06 -4.24 -13.30
CA ALA A 133 4.17 -3.40 -12.86
C ALA A 133 4.70 -2.40 -13.91
N GLU A 134 4.52 -2.72 -15.20
CA GLU A 134 4.86 -1.84 -16.33
C GLU A 134 4.07 -0.52 -16.34
N TRP A 135 2.92 -0.46 -15.66
CA TRP A 135 2.07 0.73 -15.57
C TRP A 135 2.84 1.96 -15.10
N GLN A 136 3.76 1.77 -14.14
CA GLN A 136 4.51 2.88 -13.56
C GLN A 136 5.32 3.53 -14.67
N GLN A 137 6.11 2.76 -15.42
CA GLN A 137 6.94 3.31 -16.49
C GLN A 137 6.11 4.00 -17.58
N ILE A 138 4.94 3.46 -17.92
CA ILE A 138 4.00 4.06 -18.88
C ILE A 138 3.51 5.43 -18.38
N TYR A 139 3.04 5.49 -17.12
CA TYR A 139 2.56 6.71 -16.49
C TYR A 139 3.66 7.76 -16.39
N GLU A 140 4.84 7.39 -15.88
CA GLU A 140 5.97 8.31 -15.73
C GLU A 140 6.42 8.92 -17.05
N ASN A 141 6.44 8.12 -18.12
CA ASN A 141 6.79 8.61 -19.45
C ASN A 141 5.76 9.61 -19.97
N CYS A 142 4.47 9.39 -19.67
CA CYS A 142 3.40 10.35 -19.99
C CYS A 142 3.60 11.66 -19.20
N VAL A 143 3.80 11.56 -17.90
CA VAL A 143 4.00 12.72 -17.02
C VAL A 143 5.23 13.53 -17.41
N LYS A 144 6.37 12.89 -17.68
CA LYS A 144 7.59 13.59 -18.12
C LYS A 144 7.36 14.39 -19.40
N LYS A 145 6.59 13.85 -20.36
CA LYS A 145 6.18 14.57 -21.58
C LYS A 145 5.28 15.77 -21.27
N ILE A 146 4.35 15.63 -20.33
CA ILE A 146 3.46 16.72 -19.91
C ILE A 146 4.25 17.83 -19.22
N ILE A 147 5.10 17.47 -18.25
CA ILE A 147 5.98 18.41 -17.54
C ILE A 147 6.87 19.14 -18.55
N ALA A 148 7.50 18.45 -19.49
CA ALA A 148 8.37 19.09 -20.49
C ALA A 148 7.63 20.11 -21.38
N LYS A 149 6.33 19.92 -21.63
CA LYS A 149 5.50 20.87 -22.40
C LYS A 149 5.03 22.06 -21.57
N LEU A 150 4.87 21.86 -20.26
CA LEU A 150 4.30 22.84 -19.34
C LEU A 150 5.34 23.57 -18.51
N SER A 151 6.61 23.14 -18.50
CA SER A 151 7.70 23.77 -17.77
C SER A 151 8.23 25.03 -18.46
#